data_AF-A0A2V6LMK6-F1
#
_entry.id   AF-A0A2V6LMK6-F1
#
_cell.length_a   1.000
_cell.length_b   1.000
_cell.length_c   1.000
_cell.angle_alpha   90.00
_cell.angle_beta   90.00
_cell.angle_gamma   90.00
#
_symmetry.space_group_name_H-M   'P 1'
#
loop_
_entity.id
_entity.type
_entity.pdbx_description
1 polymer ?
#
loop_
_entity_poly.entity_id
_entity_poly.type
_entity_poly.pdbx_seq_one_letter_code
_entity_poly.pdbx_strand_id
1 'polypeptide(L)' 'GLPPDQAIANVQSALQQQSYYQGEVDGLLGPLTRAAIANYQRDHGLYITSAIDRPTLESLGMT' A
#
# COMPACT_ATOMS: atom_id res chain seq x y z
N GLY A 1 13.89 -1.37 -12.37
CA GLY A 1 12.92 -1.58 -11.29
C GLY A 1 13.33 -0.74 -10.11
N LEU A 2 12.37 -0.22 -9.35
CA LEU A 2 12.66 0.49 -8.11
C LEU A 2 13.24 -0.47 -7.06
N PRO A 3 14.09 0.01 -6.15
CA PRO A 3 14.41 -0.69 -4.92
C PRO A 3 13.14 -1.06 -4.13
N PRO A 4 13.11 -2.21 -3.42
CA PRO A 4 11.90 -2.66 -2.71
C PRO A 4 11.37 -1.66 -1.68
N ASP A 5 12.27 -1.03 -0.92
CA ASP A 5 12.00 0.02 0.07
C ASP A 5 11.35 1.24 -0.59
N GLN A 6 11.87 1.68 -1.74
CA GLN A 6 11.27 2.78 -2.50
C GLN A 6 9.85 2.44 -3.00
N ALA A 7 9.63 1.21 -3.45
CA ALA A 7 8.30 0.77 -3.89
C ALA A 7 7.30 0.75 -2.71
N ILE A 8 7.74 0.29 -1.53
CA ILE A 8 6.92 0.30 -0.32
C ILE A 8 6.61 1.74 0.12
N ALA A 9 7.60 2.63 0.10
CA ALA A 9 7.44 4.05 0.44
C ALA A 9 6.43 4.74 -0.48
N ASN A 10 6.45 4.43 -1.78
CA ASN A 10 5.46 4.95 -2.73
C ASN A 10 4.04 4.50 -2.38
N VAL A 11 3.87 3.21 -2.04
CA VAL A 11 2.57 2.68 -1.61
C VAL A 11 2.11 3.30 -0.28
N GLN A 12 2.99 3.40 0.72
CA GLN A 12 2.69 4.09 1.98
C GLN A 12 2.23 5.53 1.75
N SER A 13 2.91 6.27 0.87
CA SER A 13 2.54 7.64 0.51
C SER A 13 1.15 7.73 -0.11
N ALA A 14 0.83 6.84 -1.07
CA ALA A 14 -0.48 6.85 -1.71
C ALA A 14 -1.61 6.42 -0.76
N LEU A 15 -1.36 5.44 0.12
CA LEU A 15 -2.29 5.06 1.17
C LEU A 15 -2.51 6.19 2.18
N GLN A 16 -1.47 6.96 2.50
CA GLN A 16 -1.56 8.12 3.39
C GLN A 16 -2.38 9.26 2.76
N GLN A 17 -2.17 9.56 1.47
CA GLN A 17 -2.97 10.54 0.72
C GLN A 17 -4.47 10.20 0.73
N GLN A 18 -4.79 8.90 0.81
CA GLN A 18 -6.16 8.40 0.89
C GLN A 18 -6.62 8.09 2.32
N SER A 19 -5.87 8.53 3.34
CA SER A 19 -6.19 8.35 4.76
C SER A 19 -6.20 6.91 5.29
N TYR A 20 -5.68 5.94 4.53
CA TYR A 20 -5.54 4.54 4.98
C TYR A 20 -4.29 4.30 5.83
N TYR A 21 -3.26 5.13 5.70
CA TYR A 21 -2.00 4.98 6.41
C TYR A 21 -1.62 6.26 7.18
N GLN A 22 -1.38 6.14 8.49
CA GLN A 22 -1.04 7.27 9.37
C GLN A 22 0.38 7.18 9.95
N GLY A 23 1.15 6.15 9.56
CA GLY A 23 2.54 5.97 9.99
C GLY A 23 3.53 6.77 9.16
N GLU A 24 4.81 6.64 9.50
CA GLU A 24 5.91 7.21 8.71
C GLU A 24 6.05 6.49 7.36
N VAL A 25 6.40 7.25 6.32
CA VAL A 25 6.76 6.70 5.00
C VAL A 25 8.22 6.26 5.06
N ASP A 26 8.45 5.09 5.63
CA ASP A 26 9.77 4.53 5.96
C ASP A 26 10.23 3.42 5.00
N GLY A 27 9.37 3.01 4.05
CA GLY A 27 9.66 1.92 3.13
C GLY A 27 9.61 0.52 3.76
N LEU A 28 9.06 0.38 4.97
CA LEU A 28 8.95 -0.91 5.66
C LEU A 28 7.55 -1.52 5.51
N LEU A 29 7.50 -2.79 5.09
CA LEU A 29 6.25 -3.54 5.01
C LEU A 29 5.86 -4.16 6.36
N GLY A 30 5.69 -3.29 7.36
CA GLY A 30 5.33 -3.64 8.73
C GLY A 30 3.83 -3.84 8.96
N PRO A 31 3.42 -4.14 10.22
CA PRO A 31 2.01 -4.37 10.56
C PRO A 31 1.08 -3.22 10.17
N LEU A 32 1.51 -1.96 10.36
CA LEU A 32 0.70 -0.78 10.02
C LEU A 32 0.47 -0.67 8.50
N THR A 33 1.51 -0.88 7.69
CA THR A 33 1.39 -0.85 6.23
C THR A 33 0.50 -1.98 5.73
N ARG A 34 0.62 -3.19 6.29
CA ARG A 34 -0.24 -4.33 5.94
C ARG A 34 -1.70 -4.08 6.29
N ALA A 35 -1.97 -3.49 7.45
CA ALA A 35 -3.33 -3.10 7.85
C ALA A 35 -3.92 -2.04 6.92
N ALA A 36 -3.13 -1.03 6.54
CA ALA A 36 -3.54 -0.01 5.57
C ALA A 36 -3.87 -0.61 4.20
N ILE A 37 -3.02 -1.52 3.70
CA ILE A 37 -3.28 -2.26 2.45
C ILE A 37 -4.56 -3.08 2.56
N ALA A 38 -4.78 -3.79 3.66
CA ALA A 38 -5.98 -4.59 3.85
C ALA A 38 -7.26 -3.75 3.87
N ASN A 39 -7.22 -2.57 4.48
CA ASN A 39 -8.34 -1.63 4.49
C ASN A 39 -8.61 -1.05 3.11
N TYR A 40 -7.56 -0.61 2.42
CA TYR A 40 -7.65 -0.17 1.03
C TYR A 40 -8.26 -1.26 0.13
N GLN A 41 -7.74 -2.48 0.19
CA GLN A 41 -8.24 -3.60 -0.60
C GLN A 41 -9.73 -3.87 -0.32
N ARG A 42 -10.15 -3.85 0.94
CA ARG A 42 -11.56 -4.03 1.32
C ARG A 42 -12.45 -2.96 0.71
N ASP A 43 -12.07 -1.69 0.85
CA ASP A 43 -12.90 -0.56 0.45
C ASP A 43 -12.96 -0.41 -1.08
N HIS A 44 -11.94 -0.89 -1.79
CA HIS A 44 -11.88 -0.94 -3.26
C HIS A 44 -12.38 -2.26 -3.87
N GLY A 45 -12.93 -3.18 -3.06
CA GLY A 45 -13.48 -4.45 -3.54
C GLY A 45 -12.45 -5.43 -4.10
N LEU A 46 -11.18 -5.31 -3.69
CA LEU A 46 -10.09 -6.20 -4.06
C LEU A 46 -10.03 -7.41 -3.13
N TYR A 47 -9.34 -8.47 -3.56
CA TYR A 47 -9.01 -9.57 -2.66
C TYR A 47 -8.05 -9.07 -1.57
N ILE A 48 -8.39 -9.36 -0.30
CA ILE A 48 -7.66 -8.83 0.86
C ILE A 48 -6.42 -9.68 1.13
N THR A 49 -5.31 -9.40 0.44
CA THR A 49 -4.02 -10.09 0.60
C THR A 49 -3.14 -9.47 1.68
N SER A 50 -3.42 -8.22 2.08
CA SER A 50 -2.53 -7.42 2.95
C SER A 50 -1.11 -7.27 2.41
N ALA A 51 -0.93 -7.42 1.08
CA ALA A 51 0.33 -7.38 0.38
C ALA A 51 0.27 -6.37 -0.77
N ILE A 52 1.43 -5.85 -1.16
CA ILE A 52 1.58 -5.03 -2.36
C ILE A 52 1.55 -5.99 -3.56
N ASP A 53 0.35 -6.34 -4.00
CA ASP A 53 0.11 -7.17 -5.17
C ASP A 53 -0.28 -6.33 -6.39
N ARG A 54 -0.33 -6.99 -7.55
CA ARG A 54 -0.60 -6.33 -8.81
C ARG A 54 -1.97 -5.62 -8.85
N PRO A 55 -3.09 -6.22 -8.41
CA PRO A 55 -4.37 -5.52 -8.35
C PRO A 55 -4.33 -4.26 -7.46
N THR A 56 -3.61 -4.31 -6.35
CA THR A 56 -3.43 -3.13 -5.48
C THR A 56 -2.64 -2.04 -6.19
N LEU A 57 -1.54 -2.38 -6.86
CA LEU A 57 -0.73 -1.42 -7.62
C LEU A 57 -1.49 -0.81 -8.80
N GLU A 58 -2.25 -1.62 -9.54
CA GLU A 58 -3.11 -1.16 -10.64
C GLU A 58 -4.17 -0.18 -10.12
N SER A 59 -4.84 -0.52 -9.01
CA SER A 59 -5.85 0.34 -8.40
C SER A 59 -5.27 1.65 -7.85
N LEU A 60 -3.99 1.67 -7.42
CA LEU A 60 -3.27 2.86 -6.99
C LEU A 60 -2.66 3.66 -8.15
N GLY A 61 -2.76 3.19 -9.40
CA GLY A 61 -2.19 3.84 -10.57
C GLY A 61 -0.66 3.75 -10.66
N MET A 62 -0.07 2.66 -10.15
CA MET A 62 1.39 2.48 -10.00
C MET A 62 2.00 1.44 -10.98
N THR A 63 1.32 1.14 -12.08
CA THR A 63 1.79 0.22 -13.13
C THR A 63 2.37 0.91 -14.34
#